data_AF-A0A9E0NTA2-F1
#
_entry.id   AF-A0A9E0NTA2-F1
#
_cell.length_a   1.000
_cell.length_b   1.000
_cell.length_c   1.000
_cell.angle_alpha   90.00
_cell.angle_beta   90.00
_cell.angle_gamma   90.00
#
_symmetry.space_group_name_H-M   'P 1'
#
loop_
_entity.id
_entity.type
_entity.pdbx_description
1 polymer ?
#
loop_
_entity_poly.entity_id
_entity_poly.type
_entity_poly.pdbx_seq_one_letter_code
_entity_poly.pdbx_strand_id
1 'polypeptide(L)'
;MLLYTQNGHFLGMGSQELSWLGYEDMEDFRTYHSDVADLFIQKPGYISKFDTFSWIDYARHSGTSNRRVLLHNKQGKCIELSLHVDEIFLKNPDDAMQCYFTVELKNDLPLEDTVCSSSLHVKTLCEEKASNETPLLPSEYSSIDQIKLDDIVFDSTMESYPEDAHEDLLQDPTLCASPEAPFNLHATAQILGLNATMLHVLLDEYYHELLTQSDAIAQWILEGTSQKALAEILKLKSLALQFRLYTLYHSFNALQRSLEEKNQAVTQHHLAEVQDAIKALPSIIEGKLL
;
A
#
# COMPACT_ATOMS: atom_id res chain seq x y z
N MET A 1 -16.22 -11.29 -17.24
CA MET A 1 -15.10 -12.22 -17.10
C MET A 1 -13.82 -11.57 -17.60
N LEU A 2 -12.75 -11.65 -16.82
CA LEU A 2 -11.39 -11.28 -17.21
C LEU A 2 -10.58 -12.56 -17.46
N LEU A 3 -9.61 -12.49 -18.37
CA LEU A 3 -8.79 -13.63 -18.75
C LEU A 3 -7.31 -13.32 -18.54
N TYR A 4 -6.61 -14.25 -17.91
CA TYR A 4 -5.20 -14.15 -17.59
C TYR A 4 -4.45 -15.44 -17.96
N THR A 5 -3.18 -15.30 -18.30
CA THR A 5 -2.25 -16.43 -18.44
C THR A 5 -1.87 -17.01 -17.08
N GLN A 6 -1.29 -18.21 -17.07
CA GLN A 6 -0.69 -18.81 -15.87
C GLN A 6 0.35 -17.89 -15.18
N ASN A 7 1.03 -17.05 -15.95
CA ASN A 7 2.04 -16.11 -15.44
C ASN A 7 1.45 -14.79 -14.91
N GLY A 8 0.12 -14.66 -14.88
CA GLY A 8 -0.57 -13.45 -14.42
C GLY A 8 -0.62 -12.31 -15.44
N HIS A 9 -0.26 -12.54 -16.72
CA HIS A 9 -0.44 -11.53 -17.76
C HIS A 9 -1.90 -11.45 -18.20
N PHE A 10 -2.44 -10.22 -18.24
CA PHE A 10 -3.77 -9.92 -18.75
C PHE A 10 -3.89 -10.20 -20.25
N LEU A 11 -4.90 -10.99 -20.63
CA LEU A 11 -5.19 -11.33 -22.03
C LEU A 11 -6.39 -10.56 -22.58
N GLY A 12 -7.37 -10.26 -21.73
CA GLY A 12 -8.55 -9.53 -22.13
C GLY A 12 -9.70 -9.65 -21.15
N MET A 13 -10.78 -8.95 -21.46
CA MET A 13 -11.99 -8.92 -20.65
C MET A 13 -13.23 -8.98 -21.54
N GLY A 14 -14.36 -9.39 -20.94
CA GLY A 14 -15.65 -9.39 -21.60
C GLY A 14 -16.14 -7.97 -21.92
N SER A 15 -16.98 -7.85 -22.95
CA SER A 15 -17.56 -6.57 -23.36
C SER A 15 -18.46 -5.94 -22.28
N GLN A 16 -19.09 -6.77 -21.45
CA GLN A 16 -19.94 -6.32 -20.35
C GLN A 16 -19.10 -5.62 -19.27
N GLU A 17 -17.97 -6.20 -18.87
CA GLU A 17 -17.07 -5.60 -17.89
C GLU A 17 -16.46 -4.31 -18.42
N LEU A 18 -16.07 -4.33 -19.69
CA LEU A 18 -15.47 -3.18 -20.34
C LEU A 18 -16.42 -1.97 -20.39
N SER A 19 -17.68 -2.21 -20.78
CA SER A 19 -18.74 -1.19 -20.76
C SER A 19 -19.06 -0.72 -19.34
N TRP A 20 -19.11 -1.65 -18.38
CA TRP A 20 -19.39 -1.34 -16.98
C TRP A 20 -18.29 -0.49 -16.32
N LEU A 21 -17.03 -0.71 -16.69
CA LEU A 21 -15.89 0.11 -16.28
C LEU A 21 -15.86 1.49 -16.96
N GLY A 22 -16.68 1.69 -18.00
CA GLY A 22 -16.84 2.95 -18.71
C GLY A 22 -15.90 3.13 -19.91
N TYR A 23 -15.33 2.04 -20.43
CA TYR A 23 -14.52 2.07 -21.66
C TYR A 23 -15.37 1.63 -22.85
N GLU A 24 -15.09 2.20 -24.04
CA GLU A 24 -15.84 1.88 -25.26
C GLU A 24 -15.38 0.55 -25.87
N ASP A 25 -14.06 0.35 -25.93
CA ASP A 25 -13.43 -0.86 -26.44
C ASP A 25 -12.07 -1.14 -25.75
N MET A 26 -11.42 -2.23 -26.16
CA MET A 26 -10.09 -2.61 -25.66
C MET A 26 -8.98 -1.65 -26.10
N GLU A 27 -9.16 -0.85 -27.16
CA GLU A 27 -8.19 0.17 -27.58
C GLU A 27 -8.22 1.37 -26.62
N ASP A 28 -9.42 1.85 -26.29
CA ASP A 28 -9.65 2.89 -25.29
C ASP A 28 -9.09 2.46 -23.92
N PHE A 29 -9.38 1.24 -23.47
CA PHE A 29 -8.81 0.72 -22.22
C PHE A 29 -7.27 0.72 -22.23
N ARG A 30 -6.64 0.20 -23.30
CA ARG A 30 -5.18 0.10 -23.43
C ARG A 30 -4.46 1.44 -23.49
N THR A 31 -5.18 2.52 -23.79
CA THR A 31 -4.61 3.88 -23.78
C THR A 31 -4.26 4.33 -22.37
N TYR A 32 -4.98 3.84 -21.36
CA TYR A 32 -4.82 4.25 -19.96
C TYR A 32 -4.22 3.15 -19.07
N HIS A 33 -4.55 1.90 -19.34
CA HIS A 33 -4.22 0.78 -18.45
C HIS A 33 -3.69 -0.42 -19.22
N SER A 34 -2.72 -1.10 -18.61
CA SER A 34 -2.12 -2.33 -19.16
C SER A 34 -2.78 -3.59 -18.60
N ASP A 35 -3.36 -3.47 -17.41
CA ASP A 35 -4.02 -4.54 -16.66
C ASP A 35 -5.26 -3.98 -15.97
N VAL A 36 -6.31 -4.79 -15.81
CA VAL A 36 -7.50 -4.42 -15.02
C VAL A 36 -7.14 -4.20 -13.55
N ALA A 37 -6.11 -4.87 -13.04
CA ALA A 37 -5.62 -4.66 -11.70
C ALA A 37 -5.04 -3.24 -11.48
N ASP A 38 -4.72 -2.49 -12.54
CA ASP A 38 -4.33 -1.06 -12.44
C ASP A 38 -5.46 -0.19 -11.90
N LEU A 39 -6.71 -0.66 -11.97
CA LEU A 39 -7.88 0.04 -11.44
C LEU A 39 -8.08 -0.22 -9.94
N PHE A 40 -7.36 -1.16 -9.33
CA PHE A 40 -7.59 -1.59 -7.96
C PHE A 40 -7.05 -0.56 -6.96
N ILE A 41 -7.83 -0.29 -5.92
CA ILE A 41 -7.47 0.64 -4.85
C ILE A 41 -6.74 -0.14 -3.77
N GLN A 42 -5.55 0.33 -3.41
CA GLN A 42 -4.78 -0.24 -2.31
C GLN A 42 -5.40 0.16 -0.97
N LYS A 43 -6.19 -0.75 -0.38
CA LYS A 43 -6.80 -0.56 0.94
C LYS A 43 -6.68 -1.85 1.77
N PRO A 44 -6.34 -1.75 3.08
CA PRO A 44 -6.30 -2.92 3.96
C PRO A 44 -7.63 -3.69 3.94
N GLY A 45 -7.54 -5.02 3.85
CA GLY A 45 -8.71 -5.91 3.76
C GLY A 45 -9.29 -6.11 2.35
N TYR A 46 -8.70 -5.49 1.33
CA TYR A 46 -9.05 -5.67 -0.08
C TYR A 46 -7.87 -6.21 -0.90
N ILE A 47 -8.19 -6.97 -1.94
CA ILE A 47 -7.21 -7.39 -2.94
C ILE A 47 -6.81 -6.14 -3.75
N SER A 48 -5.52 -5.94 -3.94
CA SER A 48 -4.96 -4.86 -4.77
C SER A 48 -3.87 -5.41 -5.68
N LYS A 49 -3.42 -4.61 -6.64
CA LYS A 49 -2.24 -4.96 -7.43
C LYS A 49 -1.00 -4.82 -6.54
N PHE A 50 -0.18 -5.87 -6.49
CA PHE A 50 1.07 -5.88 -5.74
C PHE A 50 2.25 -5.93 -6.71
N ASP A 51 3.29 -5.16 -6.44
CA ASP A 51 4.51 -5.18 -7.27
C ASP A 51 5.37 -6.43 -7.04
N THR A 52 5.21 -7.06 -5.88
CA THR A 52 6.10 -8.13 -5.40
C THR A 52 5.56 -9.54 -5.66
N PHE A 53 4.27 -9.71 -5.91
CA PHE A 53 3.66 -11.02 -6.19
C PHE A 53 2.37 -10.89 -7.01
N SER A 54 1.98 -11.98 -7.67
CA SER A 54 0.73 -12.06 -8.44
C SER A 54 -0.49 -11.91 -7.54
N TRP A 55 -1.31 -10.89 -7.82
CA TRP A 55 -2.56 -10.66 -7.11
C TRP A 55 -3.55 -11.82 -7.31
N ILE A 56 -3.46 -12.56 -8.42
CA ILE A 56 -4.28 -13.74 -8.71
C ILE A 56 -3.90 -14.89 -7.77
N ASP A 57 -2.60 -15.11 -7.57
CA ASP A 57 -2.12 -16.14 -6.64
C ASP A 57 -2.51 -15.80 -5.20
N TYR A 58 -2.47 -14.51 -4.84
CA TYR A 58 -2.97 -14.04 -3.56
C TYR A 58 -4.48 -14.27 -3.42
N ALA A 59 -5.28 -13.94 -4.43
CA ALA A 59 -6.73 -14.16 -4.41
C ALA A 59 -7.08 -15.64 -4.19
N ARG A 60 -6.27 -16.56 -4.71
CA ARG A 60 -6.47 -18.01 -4.57
C ARG A 60 -6.01 -18.57 -3.23
N HIS A 61 -4.83 -18.17 -2.76
CA HIS A 61 -4.14 -18.83 -1.64
C HIS A 61 -4.24 -18.07 -0.31
N SER A 62 -4.77 -16.84 -0.30
CA SER A 62 -4.87 -16.00 0.91
C SER A 62 -5.74 -16.59 2.04
N GLY A 63 -6.39 -17.74 1.83
CA GLY A 63 -7.22 -18.42 2.83
C GLY A 63 -8.40 -17.60 3.36
N THR A 64 -8.61 -16.40 2.81
CA THR A 64 -9.57 -15.43 3.30
C THR A 64 -10.90 -15.70 2.64
N SER A 65 -11.94 -15.89 3.45
CA SER A 65 -13.31 -16.14 2.98
C SER A 65 -13.89 -14.94 2.22
N ASN A 66 -13.34 -13.74 2.43
CA ASN A 66 -13.84 -12.49 1.88
C ASN A 66 -12.89 -11.94 0.79
N ARG A 67 -13.03 -12.46 -0.43
CA ARG A 67 -12.25 -12.03 -1.60
C ARG A 67 -12.88 -10.78 -2.20
N ARG A 68 -12.63 -9.62 -1.60
CA ARG A 68 -13.17 -8.34 -2.06
C ARG A 68 -12.11 -7.48 -2.72
N VAL A 69 -12.52 -6.71 -3.72
CA VAL A 69 -11.70 -5.74 -4.42
C VAL A 69 -12.43 -4.41 -4.47
N LEU A 70 -11.68 -3.32 -4.31
CA LEU A 70 -12.15 -1.96 -4.55
C LEU A 70 -11.51 -1.48 -5.84
N LEU A 71 -12.29 -0.90 -6.76
CA LEU A 71 -11.75 -0.34 -7.99
C LEU A 71 -12.37 1.00 -8.34
N HIS A 72 -11.64 1.80 -9.11
CA HIS A 72 -12.18 3.00 -9.76
C HIS A 72 -12.61 2.68 -11.19
N ASN A 73 -13.81 3.11 -11.58
CA ASN A 73 -14.19 3.15 -12.98
C ASN A 73 -13.53 4.34 -13.71
N LYS A 74 -13.67 4.43 -15.03
CA LYS A 74 -13.12 5.53 -15.85
C LYS A 74 -13.58 6.93 -15.37
N GLN A 75 -14.74 7.01 -14.71
CA GLN A 75 -15.32 8.26 -14.19
C GLN A 75 -14.83 8.59 -12.76
N GLY A 76 -13.95 7.76 -12.18
CA GLY A 76 -13.44 7.92 -10.81
C GLY A 76 -14.37 7.40 -9.71
N LYS A 77 -15.52 6.80 -10.04
CA LYS A 77 -16.42 6.19 -9.05
C LYS A 77 -15.77 4.96 -8.44
N CYS A 78 -15.72 4.93 -7.11
CA CYS A 78 -15.25 3.78 -6.33
C CYS A 78 -16.35 2.71 -6.26
N ILE A 79 -15.98 1.47 -6.54
CA ILE A 79 -16.91 0.33 -6.55
C ILE A 79 -16.26 -0.84 -5.79
N GLU A 80 -17.00 -1.40 -4.86
CA GLU A 80 -16.64 -2.62 -4.15
C GLU A 80 -17.24 -3.85 -4.84
N LEU A 81 -16.43 -4.88 -5.07
CA LEU A 81 -16.84 -6.12 -5.73
C LEU A 81 -16.27 -7.33 -5.01
N SER A 82 -16.95 -8.46 -5.12
CA SER A 82 -16.38 -9.76 -4.82
C SER A 82 -15.68 -10.34 -6.05
N LEU A 83 -14.60 -11.08 -5.79
CA LEU A 83 -13.71 -11.61 -6.81
C LEU A 83 -13.67 -13.13 -6.73
N HIS A 84 -13.94 -13.77 -7.86
CA HIS A 84 -13.83 -15.22 -8.03
C HIS A 84 -12.77 -15.54 -9.10
N VAL A 85 -11.86 -16.46 -8.78
CA VAL A 85 -10.80 -16.91 -9.71
C VAL A 85 -10.98 -18.39 -9.94
N ASP A 86 -11.15 -18.75 -11.21
CA ASP A 86 -11.25 -20.13 -11.68
C ASP A 86 -10.09 -20.48 -12.61
N GLU A 87 -9.72 -21.76 -12.62
CA GLU A 87 -8.77 -22.32 -13.58
C GLU A 87 -9.51 -22.88 -14.78
N ILE A 88 -9.02 -22.55 -15.98
CA ILE A 88 -9.49 -23.16 -17.22
C ILE A 88 -8.33 -23.81 -17.96
N PHE A 89 -8.64 -24.95 -18.58
CA PHE A 89 -7.71 -25.71 -19.40
C PHE A 89 -8.18 -25.65 -20.84
N LEU A 90 -7.34 -25.13 -21.74
CA LEU A 90 -7.66 -25.11 -23.16
C LEU A 90 -7.49 -26.50 -23.76
N LYS A 91 -8.36 -26.86 -24.71
CA LYS A 91 -8.29 -28.14 -25.42
C LYS A 91 -6.95 -28.33 -26.16
N ASN A 92 -6.42 -27.24 -26.70
CA ASN A 92 -5.13 -27.18 -27.39
C ASN A 92 -4.32 -26.05 -26.76
N PRO A 93 -3.56 -26.31 -25.68
CA PRO A 93 -2.69 -25.31 -25.09
C PRO A 93 -1.51 -25.04 -26.02
N ASP A 94 -0.97 -23.82 -26.00
CA ASP A 94 0.39 -23.59 -26.51
C ASP A 94 1.37 -24.33 -25.57
N ASP A 95 2.36 -25.02 -26.14
CA ASP A 95 3.27 -26.02 -25.52
C ASP A 95 3.99 -25.59 -24.22
N ALA A 96 3.84 -24.35 -23.77
CA ALA A 96 4.44 -23.79 -22.55
C ALA A 96 3.47 -23.44 -21.42
N MET A 97 2.15 -23.38 -21.65
CA MET A 97 1.16 -22.96 -20.63
C MET A 97 0.28 -24.13 -20.18
N GLN A 98 0.26 -24.40 -18.87
CA GLN A 98 -0.49 -25.54 -18.31
C GLN A 98 -1.94 -25.18 -17.97
N CYS A 99 -2.25 -23.90 -17.71
CA CYS A 99 -3.61 -23.42 -17.43
C CYS A 99 -3.76 -21.92 -17.72
N TYR A 100 -5.01 -21.45 -17.75
CA TYR A 100 -5.35 -20.03 -17.77
C TYR A 100 -6.27 -19.72 -16.59
N PHE A 101 -6.34 -18.45 -16.21
CA PHE A 101 -7.21 -18.01 -15.13
C PHE A 101 -8.34 -17.15 -15.67
N THR A 102 -9.56 -17.45 -15.25
CA THR A 102 -10.73 -16.60 -15.45
C THR A 102 -11.08 -15.92 -14.15
N VAL A 103 -11.24 -14.60 -14.19
CA VAL A 103 -11.63 -13.80 -13.03
C VAL A 103 -13.03 -13.23 -13.24
N GLU A 104 -13.93 -13.52 -12.32
CA GLU A 104 -15.26 -12.93 -12.28
C GLU A 104 -15.33 -11.88 -11.18
N LEU A 105 -15.84 -10.70 -11.55
CA LEU A 105 -16.14 -9.62 -10.64
C LEU A 105 -17.66 -9.61 -10.43
N LYS A 106 -18.11 -9.81 -9.20
CA LYS A 106 -19.54 -9.79 -8.83
C LYS A 106 -19.80 -8.65 -7.86
N ASN A 107 -20.88 -7.93 -8.09
CA ASN A 107 -21.32 -6.91 -7.16
C ASN A 107 -22.29 -7.57 -6.16
N ASP A 108 -21.78 -7.96 -5.00
CA ASP A 108 -22.57 -8.63 -3.96
C ASP A 108 -23.20 -7.65 -2.95
N LEU A 109 -23.08 -6.33 -3.17
CA LEU A 109 -23.57 -5.30 -2.25
C LEU A 109 -24.68 -4.42 -2.89
N PRO A 110 -25.75 -4.10 -2.15
CA PRO A 110 -26.68 -3.04 -2.52
C PRO A 110 -25.93 -1.70 -2.53
N LEU A 111 -26.16 -0.91 -3.58
CA LEU A 111 -25.58 0.42 -3.78
C LEU A 111 -25.89 1.36 -2.60
N GLU A 112 -24.93 1.55 -1.70
CA GLU A 112 -24.82 2.80 -0.94
C GLU A 112 -23.60 3.55 -1.48
N ASP A 113 -23.86 4.72 -2.07
CA ASP A 113 -22.86 5.60 -2.66
C ASP A 113 -21.83 6.01 -1.59
N THR A 114 -20.73 5.28 -1.54
CA THR A 114 -19.60 5.63 -0.70
C THR A 114 -18.84 6.75 -1.40
N VAL A 115 -19.16 7.99 -1.03
CA VAL A 115 -18.44 9.19 -1.47
C VAL A 115 -16.99 9.08 -0.99
N CYS A 116 -16.07 8.89 -1.93
CA CYS A 116 -14.64 9.00 -1.67
C CYS A 116 -14.27 10.48 -1.77
N SER A 117 -14.25 11.18 -0.63
CA SER A 117 -13.80 12.56 -0.54
C SER A 117 -12.27 12.64 -0.69
N SER A 118 -11.80 12.92 -1.90
CA SER A 118 -10.45 13.42 -2.14
C SER A 118 -10.50 14.55 -3.18
N SER A 119 -10.84 15.75 -2.72
CA SER A 119 -10.80 16.97 -3.54
C SER A 119 -9.56 17.78 -3.23
N LEU A 120 -8.52 17.66 -4.07
CA LEU A 120 -7.56 18.73 -4.33
C LEU A 120 -7.22 18.72 -5.83
N HIS A 121 -8.00 19.47 -6.61
CA HIS A 121 -7.63 19.89 -7.96
C HIS A 121 -7.25 21.38 -7.89
N VAL A 122 -5.95 21.65 -7.89
CA VAL A 122 -5.42 22.98 -8.19
C VAL A 122 -5.60 23.21 -9.69
N LYS A 123 -6.44 24.18 -10.06
CA LYS A 123 -6.47 24.71 -11.44
C LYS A 123 -5.94 26.14 -11.48
N THR A 124 -4.90 26.24 -12.27
CA THR A 124 -4.12 27.33 -12.87
C THR A 124 -4.80 28.69 -13.03
N LEU A 125 -4.04 29.75 -12.69
CA LEU A 125 -4.31 31.16 -13.02
C LEU A 125 -4.51 31.38 -14.52
N CYS A 126 -5.47 32.25 -14.86
CA CYS A 126 -5.44 33.08 -16.06
C CYS A 126 -5.87 34.51 -15.68
N GLU A 127 -5.02 35.47 -16.03
CA GLU A 127 -5.22 36.91 -15.86
C GLU A 127 -6.35 37.43 -16.77
N GLU A 128 -7.16 38.40 -16.30
CA GLU A 128 -7.27 39.71 -16.99
C GLU A 128 -8.15 40.73 -16.23
N LYS A 129 -7.60 41.95 -16.18
CA LYS A 129 -8.21 43.30 -16.23
C LYS A 129 -9.10 43.80 -15.08
N ALA A 130 -8.52 44.76 -14.35
CA ALA A 130 -9.20 45.69 -13.46
C ALA A 130 -10.07 46.70 -14.25
N SER A 131 -11.37 46.71 -13.96
CA SER A 131 -12.27 47.84 -14.20
C SER A 131 -12.59 48.52 -12.87
N ASN A 132 -12.37 49.84 -12.82
CA ASN A 132 -12.76 50.71 -11.72
C ASN A 132 -14.30 50.74 -11.62
N GLU A 133 -14.88 49.96 -10.71
CA GLU A 133 -16.28 50.08 -10.31
C GLU A 133 -16.38 50.27 -8.80
N THR A 134 -17.19 51.26 -8.42
CA THR A 134 -17.61 51.58 -7.05
C THR A 134 -18.09 50.31 -6.32
N PRO A 135 -17.70 50.10 -5.04
CA PRO A 135 -18.12 48.91 -4.30
C PRO A 135 -19.63 48.82 -4.17
N LEU A 136 -20.20 47.67 -4.56
CA LEU A 136 -21.62 47.33 -4.37
C LEU A 136 -21.81 46.78 -2.95
N LEU A 137 -23.01 46.95 -2.38
CA LEU A 137 -23.34 46.33 -1.10
C LEU A 137 -23.71 44.84 -1.26
N PRO A 138 -23.53 43.99 -0.23
CA PRO A 138 -23.85 42.57 -0.32
C PRO A 138 -25.28 42.22 -0.72
N SER A 139 -26.23 43.09 -0.42
CA SER A 139 -27.64 42.96 -0.79
C SER A 139 -27.92 43.27 -2.27
N GLU A 140 -26.95 43.75 -3.03
CA GLU A 140 -27.09 44.23 -4.41
C GLU A 140 -26.48 43.26 -5.44
N TYR A 141 -25.88 42.14 -5.00
CA TYR A 141 -25.36 41.13 -5.91
C TYR A 141 -26.48 40.39 -6.64
N SER A 142 -26.31 40.25 -7.95
CA SER A 142 -27.23 39.53 -8.83
C SER A 142 -26.61 38.28 -9.45
N SER A 143 -25.27 38.14 -9.39
CA SER A 143 -24.53 36.93 -9.79
C SER A 143 -23.34 36.69 -8.85
N ILE A 144 -22.92 35.43 -8.74
CA ILE A 144 -21.77 35.03 -7.90
C ILE A 144 -20.44 35.63 -8.37
N ASP A 145 -20.32 35.91 -9.67
CA ASP A 145 -19.13 36.53 -10.28
C ASP A 145 -18.91 37.98 -9.84
N GLN A 146 -19.89 38.60 -9.16
CA GLN A 146 -19.83 39.99 -8.68
C GLN A 146 -19.25 40.10 -7.26
N ILE A 147 -19.06 38.97 -6.57
CA ILE A 147 -18.48 38.94 -5.22
C ILE A 147 -16.97 39.11 -5.33
N LYS A 148 -16.42 40.17 -4.74
CA LYS A 148 -14.98 40.40 -4.67
C LYS A 148 -14.40 39.77 -3.41
N LEU A 149 -13.11 39.45 -3.44
CA LEU A 149 -12.38 38.89 -2.28
C LEU A 149 -12.49 39.79 -1.04
N ASP A 150 -12.54 41.11 -1.23
CA ASP A 150 -12.67 42.09 -0.15
C ASP A 150 -14.08 42.10 0.48
N ASP A 151 -15.07 41.48 -0.16
CA ASP A 151 -16.44 41.36 0.35
C ASP A 151 -16.59 40.17 1.31
N ILE A 152 -15.59 39.29 1.39
CA ILE A 152 -15.59 38.09 2.25
C ILE A 152 -15.03 38.47 3.62
N VAL A 153 -15.91 38.70 4.58
CA VAL A 153 -15.52 38.90 5.99
C VAL A 153 -15.33 37.54 6.64
N PHE A 154 -14.08 37.13 6.86
CA PHE A 154 -13.75 36.01 7.73
C PHE A 154 -13.85 36.48 9.18
N ASP A 155 -15.08 36.61 9.68
CA ASP A 155 -15.28 36.73 11.12
C ASP A 155 -15.03 35.34 11.72
N SER A 156 -13.79 35.11 12.17
CA SER A 156 -13.49 33.98 13.02
C SER A 156 -14.07 34.25 14.40
N THR A 157 -15.41 34.37 14.50
CA THR A 157 -16.05 34.11 15.77
C THR A 157 -15.66 32.69 16.12
N MET A 158 -14.81 32.55 17.12
CA MET A 158 -14.42 31.26 17.67
C MET A 158 -15.71 30.59 18.12
N GLU A 159 -16.32 29.78 17.25
CA GLU A 159 -17.46 28.96 17.60
C GLU A 159 -16.98 28.07 18.74
N SER A 160 -17.46 28.37 19.95
CA SER A 160 -17.22 27.51 21.10
C SER A 160 -18.05 26.26 20.87
N TYR A 161 -17.44 25.26 20.25
CA TYR A 161 -18.00 23.91 20.26
C TYR A 161 -18.09 23.48 21.73
N PRO A 162 -19.23 22.93 22.17
CA PRO A 162 -19.31 22.36 23.51
C PRO A 162 -18.19 21.31 23.63
N GLU A 163 -17.45 21.33 24.74
CA GLU A 163 -16.48 20.26 25.03
C GLU A 163 -17.22 18.92 24.97
N ASP A 164 -16.90 18.12 23.97
CA ASP A 164 -17.44 16.77 23.84
C ASP A 164 -16.80 15.91 24.93
N ALA A 165 -17.53 15.70 26.02
CA ALA A 165 -17.07 14.90 27.16
C ALA A 165 -17.00 13.39 26.84
N HIS A 166 -17.35 12.95 25.62
CA HIS A 166 -17.60 11.54 25.31
C HIS A 166 -16.61 10.88 24.33
N GLU A 167 -15.68 11.60 23.69
CA GLU A 167 -14.65 10.98 22.83
C GLU A 167 -13.23 11.32 23.28
N ASP A 168 -12.75 10.61 24.30
CA ASP A 168 -11.31 10.51 24.55
C ASP A 168 -10.70 9.53 23.55
N LEU A 169 -10.37 10.04 22.35
CA LEU A 169 -9.77 9.26 21.25
C LEU A 169 -8.46 8.55 21.63
N LEU A 170 -7.80 8.97 22.72
CA LEU A 170 -6.60 8.29 23.24
C LEU A 170 -6.93 6.93 23.89
N GLN A 171 -8.18 6.72 24.29
CA GLN A 171 -8.65 5.48 24.90
C GLN A 171 -9.43 4.60 23.92
N ASP A 172 -9.53 4.99 22.65
CA ASP A 172 -10.26 4.23 21.64
C ASP A 172 -9.46 2.95 21.26
N PRO A 173 -9.94 1.75 21.64
CA PRO A 173 -9.25 0.51 21.33
C PRO A 173 -9.25 0.17 19.83
N THR A 174 -10.07 0.84 19.01
CA THR A 174 -10.08 0.70 17.56
C THR A 174 -9.01 1.55 16.87
N LEU A 175 -8.50 2.58 17.56
CA LEU A 175 -7.39 3.42 17.11
C LEU A 175 -6.03 2.94 17.62
N CYS A 176 -6.02 2.01 18.59
CA CYS A 176 -4.82 1.28 18.97
C CYS A 176 -4.41 0.33 17.84
N ALA A 177 -3.27 0.61 17.20
CA ALA A 177 -2.60 -0.39 16.37
C ALA A 177 -2.41 -1.65 17.22
N SER A 178 -2.96 -2.80 16.79
CA SER A 178 -2.71 -4.05 17.50
C SER A 178 -1.20 -4.24 17.62
N PRO A 179 -0.67 -4.51 18.84
CA PRO A 179 0.76 -4.73 19.00
C PRO A 179 1.16 -5.86 18.06
N GLU A 180 2.19 -5.62 17.26
CA GLU A 180 2.74 -6.64 16.36
C GLU A 180 3.04 -7.89 17.19
N ALA A 181 2.41 -9.01 16.83
CA ALA A 181 2.51 -10.23 17.62
C ALA A 181 3.99 -10.62 17.77
N PRO A 182 4.43 -11.03 18.98
CA PRO A 182 5.80 -11.44 19.20
C PRO A 182 6.17 -12.59 18.25
N PHE A 183 7.41 -12.61 17.80
CA PHE A 183 7.89 -13.62 16.88
C PHE A 183 7.64 -15.03 17.44
N ASN A 184 7.04 -15.88 16.62
CA ASN A 184 6.79 -17.28 16.96
C ASN A 184 7.30 -18.17 15.83
N LEU A 185 8.38 -18.92 16.11
CA LEU A 185 9.03 -19.79 15.14
C LEU A 185 8.05 -20.77 14.47
N HIS A 186 7.16 -21.39 15.26
CA HIS A 186 6.23 -22.40 14.76
C HIS A 186 5.14 -21.80 13.88
N ALA A 187 4.57 -20.66 14.30
CA ALA A 187 3.57 -19.94 13.50
C ALA A 187 4.18 -19.45 12.18
N THR A 188 5.37 -18.86 12.24
CA THR A 188 6.10 -18.41 11.05
C THR A 188 6.43 -19.58 10.12
N ALA A 189 6.88 -20.72 10.66
CA ALA A 189 7.15 -21.92 9.85
C ALA A 189 5.90 -22.41 9.13
N GLN A 190 4.75 -22.49 9.82
CA GLN A 190 3.48 -22.87 9.23
C GLN A 190 3.04 -21.93 8.11
N ILE A 191 3.16 -20.62 8.32
CA ILE A 191 2.82 -19.60 7.32
C ILE A 191 3.71 -19.73 6.07
N LEU A 192 4.99 -20.00 6.26
CA LEU A 192 5.95 -20.19 5.16
C LEU A 192 5.85 -21.57 4.50
N GLY A 193 5.01 -22.48 5.02
CA GLY A 193 4.93 -23.86 4.53
C GLY A 193 6.20 -24.67 4.80
N LEU A 194 6.99 -24.27 5.80
CA LEU A 194 8.26 -24.90 6.17
C LEU A 194 8.13 -25.69 7.48
N ASN A 195 9.01 -26.67 7.67
CA ASN A 195 9.20 -27.27 8.98
C ASN A 195 9.95 -26.28 9.89
N ALA A 196 9.58 -26.20 11.17
CA ALA A 196 10.25 -25.37 12.17
C ALA A 196 11.77 -25.62 12.23
N THR A 197 12.22 -26.88 12.07
CA THR A 197 13.66 -27.20 12.01
C THR A 197 14.34 -26.59 10.80
N MET A 198 13.68 -26.59 9.63
CA MET A 198 14.22 -25.98 8.41
C MET A 198 14.25 -24.45 8.53
N LEU A 199 13.19 -23.85 9.08
CA LEU A 199 13.16 -22.42 9.33
C LEU A 199 14.26 -22.00 10.31
N HIS A 200 14.53 -22.79 11.35
CA HIS A 200 15.60 -22.51 12.28
C HIS A 200 16.98 -22.51 11.60
N VAL A 201 17.25 -23.45 10.69
CA VAL A 201 18.50 -23.47 9.91
C VAL A 201 18.61 -22.23 9.02
N LEU A 202 17.55 -21.87 8.32
CA LEU A 202 17.53 -20.66 7.47
C LEU A 202 17.73 -19.37 8.29
N LEU A 203 17.15 -19.30 9.48
CA LEU A 203 17.34 -18.16 10.39
C LEU A 203 18.77 -18.08 10.92
N ASP A 204 19.43 -19.21 11.16
CA ASP A 204 20.82 -19.28 11.60
C ASP A 204 21.78 -18.85 10.48
N GLU A 205 21.55 -19.31 9.25
CA GLU A 205 22.27 -18.84 8.06
C GLU A 205 22.09 -17.33 7.85
N TYR A 206 20.86 -16.85 7.97
CA TYR A 206 20.53 -15.43 7.87
C TYR A 206 21.19 -14.61 8.99
N TYR A 207 21.24 -15.12 10.22
CA TYR A 207 21.91 -14.48 11.34
C TYR A 207 23.42 -14.32 11.11
N HIS A 208 24.07 -15.34 10.57
CA HIS A 208 25.48 -15.26 10.20
C HIS A 208 25.74 -14.26 9.07
N GLU A 209 24.85 -14.19 8.08
CA GLU A 209 24.90 -13.18 7.04
C GLU A 209 24.73 -11.77 7.62
N LEU A 210 23.77 -11.57 8.54
CA LEU A 210 23.53 -10.30 9.21
C LEU A 210 24.76 -9.78 9.94
N LEU A 211 25.46 -10.63 10.71
CA LEU A 211 26.68 -10.24 11.42
C LEU A 211 27.79 -9.81 10.47
N THR A 212 27.97 -10.55 9.38
CA THR A 212 29.01 -10.24 8.39
C THR A 212 28.69 -8.93 7.66
N GLN A 213 27.44 -8.75 7.25
CA GLN A 213 27.01 -7.58 6.49
C GLN A 213 26.83 -6.34 7.37
N SER A 214 26.51 -6.47 8.67
CA SER A 214 26.38 -5.32 9.56
C SER A 214 27.69 -4.55 9.69
N ASP A 215 28.82 -5.27 9.77
CA ASP A 215 30.14 -4.67 9.83
C ASP A 215 30.54 -4.01 8.51
N ALA A 216 30.21 -4.66 7.38
CA ALA A 216 30.43 -4.09 6.05
C ALA A 216 29.60 -2.81 5.82
N ILE A 217 28.33 -2.81 6.23
CA ILE A 217 27.45 -1.64 6.17
C ILE A 217 28.02 -0.51 7.02
N ALA A 218 28.48 -0.80 8.24
CA ALA A 218 29.11 0.21 9.09
C ALA A 218 30.33 0.85 8.42
N GLN A 219 31.18 0.05 7.77
CA GLN A 219 32.33 0.56 7.01
C GLN A 219 31.90 1.40 5.81
N TRP A 220 30.92 0.96 5.02
CA TRP A 220 30.45 1.71 3.84
C TRP A 220 29.82 3.06 4.21
N ILE A 221 29.14 3.12 5.36
CA ILE A 221 28.59 4.37 5.89
C ILE A 221 29.72 5.34 6.27
N LEU A 222 30.80 4.85 6.89
CA LEU A 222 31.98 5.66 7.23
C LEU A 222 32.75 6.14 5.98
N GLU A 223 32.84 5.29 4.96
CA GLU A 223 33.51 5.59 3.69
C GLU A 223 32.67 6.49 2.75
N GLY A 224 31.43 6.79 3.11
CA GLY A 224 30.51 7.61 2.31
C GLY A 224 29.98 6.90 1.06
N THR A 225 30.06 5.56 1.01
CA THR A 225 29.54 4.74 -0.10
C THR A 225 28.08 4.34 0.15
N SER A 226 27.21 5.33 0.37
CA SER A 226 25.82 5.12 0.80
C SER A 226 24.99 4.25 -0.15
N GLN A 227 25.29 4.24 -1.46
CA GLN A 227 24.57 3.40 -2.42
C GLN A 227 24.78 1.90 -2.21
N LYS A 228 25.99 1.48 -1.84
CA LYS A 228 26.29 0.07 -1.54
C LYS A 228 25.61 -0.37 -0.24
N ALA A 229 25.70 0.48 0.78
CA ALA A 229 25.00 0.27 2.05
C ALA A 229 23.49 0.15 1.84
N LEU A 230 22.88 1.04 1.06
CA LEU A 230 21.44 1.00 0.79
C LEU A 230 21.00 -0.29 0.08
N ALA A 231 21.77 -0.75 -0.92
CA ALA A 231 21.46 -1.99 -1.63
C ALA A 231 21.48 -3.21 -0.69
N GLU A 232 22.48 -3.31 0.18
CA GLU A 232 22.58 -4.42 1.13
C GLU A 232 21.51 -4.31 2.24
N ILE A 233 21.25 -3.10 2.75
CA ILE A 233 20.17 -2.85 3.72
C ILE A 233 18.82 -3.27 3.14
N LEU A 234 18.53 -2.95 1.88
CA LEU A 234 17.28 -3.35 1.24
C LEU A 234 17.13 -4.88 1.18
N LYS A 235 18.20 -5.59 0.82
CA LYS A 235 18.21 -7.05 0.77
C LYS A 235 17.95 -7.67 2.16
N LEU A 236 18.70 -7.24 3.18
CA LEU A 236 18.54 -7.75 4.55
C LEU A 236 17.16 -7.39 5.11
N LYS A 237 16.67 -6.17 4.84
CA LYS A 237 15.32 -5.74 5.23
C LYS A 237 14.24 -6.63 4.64
N SER A 238 14.35 -6.97 3.35
CA SER A 238 13.40 -7.86 2.67
C SER A 238 13.39 -9.26 3.29
N LEU A 239 14.56 -9.80 3.62
CA LEU A 239 14.66 -11.08 4.32
C LEU A 239 14.07 -11.02 5.73
N ALA A 240 14.33 -9.96 6.49
CA ALA A 240 13.72 -9.74 7.80
C ALA A 240 12.19 -9.75 7.72
N LEU A 241 11.61 -9.12 6.69
CA LEU A 241 10.17 -9.11 6.47
C LEU A 241 9.62 -10.51 6.11
N GLN A 242 10.32 -11.25 5.24
CA GLN A 242 9.93 -12.62 4.87
C GLN A 242 9.92 -13.56 6.07
N PHE A 243 10.92 -13.43 6.95
CA PHE A 243 10.97 -14.17 8.21
C PHE A 243 10.07 -13.59 9.31
N ARG A 244 9.34 -12.51 9.03
CA ARG A 244 8.44 -11.82 9.98
C ARG A 244 9.17 -11.35 11.25
N LEU A 245 10.43 -10.95 11.10
CA LEU A 245 11.25 -10.36 12.15
C LEU A 245 11.03 -8.84 12.18
N TYR A 246 9.84 -8.42 12.64
CA TYR A 246 9.42 -7.02 12.53
C TYR A 246 10.30 -6.04 13.30
N THR A 247 10.78 -6.41 14.49
CA THR A 247 11.75 -5.59 15.24
C THR A 247 12.97 -5.24 14.39
N LEU A 248 13.54 -6.24 13.71
CA LEU A 248 14.70 -6.07 12.86
C LEU A 248 14.36 -5.30 11.57
N TYR A 249 13.20 -5.58 10.97
CA TYR A 249 12.70 -4.87 9.80
C TYR A 249 12.56 -3.37 10.05
N HIS A 250 11.96 -2.98 11.19
CA HIS A 250 11.76 -1.57 11.54
C HIS A 250 13.09 -0.85 11.77
N SER A 251 14.06 -1.50 12.44
CA SER A 251 15.42 -0.96 12.59
C SER A 251 16.10 -0.72 11.23
N PHE A 252 15.99 -1.68 10.29
CA PHE A 252 16.54 -1.49 8.94
C PHE A 252 15.82 -0.39 8.16
N ASN A 253 14.50 -0.26 8.32
CA ASN A 253 13.72 0.78 7.66
C ASN A 253 14.08 2.19 8.18
N ALA A 254 14.29 2.32 9.49
CA ALA A 254 14.78 3.56 10.10
C ALA A 254 16.19 3.92 9.59
N LEU A 255 17.09 2.94 9.55
CA LEU A 255 18.45 3.14 9.01
C LEU A 255 18.42 3.57 7.54
N GLN A 256 17.61 2.92 6.70
CA GLN A 256 17.46 3.28 5.29
C GLN A 256 17.00 4.74 5.13
N ARG A 257 15.94 5.15 5.83
CA ARG A 257 15.42 6.53 5.76
C ARG A 257 16.49 7.55 6.18
N SER A 258 17.22 7.27 7.25
CA SER A 258 18.28 8.17 7.70
C SER A 258 19.44 8.32 6.71
N LEU A 259 19.74 7.26 5.94
CA LEU A 259 20.72 7.30 4.86
C LEU A 259 20.24 8.11 3.66
N GLU A 260 18.95 7.99 3.30
CA GLU A 260 18.34 8.77 2.22
C GLU A 260 18.27 10.27 2.55
N GLU A 261 17.97 10.60 3.80
CA GLU A 261 17.95 11.97 4.32
C GLU A 261 19.34 12.58 4.52
N LYS A 262 20.41 11.79 4.35
CA LYS A 262 21.83 12.19 4.52
C LYS A 262 22.15 12.78 5.90
N ASN A 263 21.43 12.34 6.93
CA ASN A 263 21.66 12.79 8.31
C ASN A 263 22.63 11.84 9.03
N GLN A 264 23.90 12.23 9.13
CA GLN A 264 24.97 11.37 9.64
C GLN A 264 24.79 11.00 11.13
N ALA A 265 24.34 11.93 11.98
CA ALA A 265 24.16 11.67 13.41
C ALA A 265 23.02 10.66 13.66
N VAL A 266 21.90 10.83 12.96
CA VAL A 266 20.75 9.92 13.04
C VAL A 266 21.07 8.56 12.42
N THR A 267 21.85 8.53 11.34
CA THR A 267 22.31 7.29 10.72
C THR A 267 23.14 6.43 11.68
N GLN A 268 24.05 7.05 12.45
CA GLN A 268 24.86 6.32 13.44
C GLN A 268 24.00 5.75 14.58
N HIS A 269 22.96 6.48 15.00
CA HIS A 269 22.01 6.00 16.00
C HIS A 269 21.23 4.78 15.49
N HIS A 270 20.61 4.87 14.30
CA HIS A 270 19.87 3.73 13.74
C HIS A 270 20.78 2.54 13.39
N LEU A 271 22.06 2.78 13.07
CA LEU A 271 23.02 1.70 12.88
C LEU A 271 23.26 0.93 14.19
N ALA A 272 23.38 1.63 15.32
CA ALA A 272 23.49 0.99 16.63
C ALA A 272 22.21 0.20 16.98
N GLU A 273 21.02 0.75 16.68
CA GLU A 273 19.76 0.03 16.87
C GLU A 273 19.69 -1.26 16.05
N VAL A 274 20.13 -1.23 14.78
CA VAL A 274 20.21 -2.43 13.94
C VAL A 274 21.17 -3.45 14.55
N GLN A 275 22.35 -3.02 15.01
CA GLN A 275 23.32 -3.92 15.64
C GLN A 275 22.77 -4.56 16.92
N ASP A 276 22.04 -3.81 17.73
CA ASP A 276 21.43 -4.34 18.95
C ASP A 276 20.24 -5.26 18.65
N ALA A 277 19.44 -4.96 17.63
CA ALA A 277 18.39 -5.86 17.14
C ALA A 277 18.96 -7.18 16.61
N ILE A 278 20.09 -7.15 15.89
CA ILE A 278 20.80 -8.36 15.43
C ILE A 278 21.27 -9.17 16.64
N LYS A 279 21.90 -8.55 17.64
CA LYS A 279 22.36 -9.28 18.86
C LYS A 279 21.22 -9.91 19.65
N ALA A 280 20.03 -9.30 19.64
CA ALA A 280 18.85 -9.83 20.32
C ALA A 280 18.18 -10.99 19.54
N LEU A 281 18.50 -11.17 18.25
CA LEU A 281 17.84 -12.14 17.38
C LEU A 281 17.89 -13.58 17.91
N PRO A 282 19.03 -14.12 18.39
CA PRO A 282 19.06 -15.50 18.90
C PRO A 282 18.13 -15.72 20.10
N SER A 283 18.02 -14.74 21.00
CA SER A 283 17.11 -14.80 22.15
C SER A 283 15.64 -14.84 21.70
N ILE A 284 15.30 -14.07 20.66
CA ILE A 284 13.97 -14.04 20.05
C ILE A 284 13.65 -15.39 19.37
N ILE A 285 14.60 -15.97 18.65
CA ILE A 285 14.43 -17.27 17.97
C ILE A 285 14.25 -18.41 18.97
N GLU A 286 15.03 -18.42 20.05
CA GLU A 286 14.95 -19.43 21.12
C GLU A 286 13.73 -19.26 22.04
N GLY A 287 12.96 -18.17 21.89
CA GLY A 287 11.82 -17.87 22.76
C GLY A 287 12.21 -17.56 24.21
N LYS A 288 13.48 -17.18 24.44
CA LYS A 288 13.92 -16.65 25.73
C LYS A 288 13.52 -15.18 25.79
N LEU A 289 12.40 -14.91 26.48
CA LEU A 289 12.02 -13.56 26.86
C LEU A 289 13.21 -12.87 27.54
N LEU A 290 13.64 -11.73 26.99
CA LEU A 290 14.50 -10.73 27.64
C LEU A 290 13.75 -10.11 28.82
#